data_AF-A0A7C4T4H9-F1
#
_entry.id   AF-A0A7C4T4H9-F1
#
_cell.length_a   1.000
_cell.length_b   1.000
_cell.length_c   1.000
_cell.angle_alpha   90.00
_cell.angle_beta   90.00
_cell.angle_gamma   90.00
#
_symmetry.space_group_name_H-M   'P 1'
#
loop_
_entity.id
_entity.type
_entity.pdbx_description
1 polymer ?
#
loop_
_entity_poly.entity_id
_entity_poly.type
_entity_poly.pdbx_seq_one_letter_code
_entity_poly.pdbx_strand_id
1 'polypeptide(L)'
;MAYWHNEPTNVQPTGSGRPLTGLVITWETVSVQNNNYYYPFIEWQIYLNGTRIHTSSSQDLRSFTYTGTLTASTNYTITVDMYCNKRDIYGEAYPYYQTFTATATFRTIEYPQSFSLTAPASGATGVARKPTLSWGASSYAQGYRVYINGALEATVATNSYTLTRNLDWSTAYTWYVQAYRNDNSGTYTAAARSFTVMAEPKPPTKPVIVAPANDSVDIPRSQQLQWKD
;
A
#
# COMPACT_ATOMS: atom_id res chain seq x y z
N MET A 1 -2.93 17.36 -43.46
CA MET A 1 -1.73 16.52 -43.21
C MET A 1 -1.84 16.06 -41.77
N ALA A 2 -1.58 14.78 -41.47
CA ALA A 2 -1.59 14.29 -40.09
C ALA A 2 -0.21 14.53 -39.47
N TYR A 3 -0.15 15.28 -38.37
CA TYR A 3 1.08 15.54 -37.63
C TYR A 3 0.97 14.83 -36.29
N TRP A 4 1.96 14.00 -36.00
CA TRP A 4 2.09 13.31 -34.72
C TRP A 4 2.96 14.17 -33.83
N HIS A 5 2.46 14.53 -32.65
CA HIS A 5 3.16 15.52 -31.83
C HIS A 5 4.00 14.93 -30.69
N ASN A 6 3.78 13.72 -30.18
CA ASN A 6 4.61 13.15 -29.10
C ASN A 6 4.44 11.62 -28.93
N GLU A 7 5.48 10.96 -28.39
CA GLU A 7 5.44 9.56 -27.93
C GLU A 7 4.47 9.35 -26.74
N PRO A 8 3.98 8.13 -26.45
CA PRO A 8 3.17 7.82 -25.27
C PRO A 8 3.98 8.15 -24.03
N THR A 9 3.48 9.14 -23.29
CA THR A 9 4.19 9.72 -22.16
C THR A 9 3.87 9.01 -20.83
N ASN A 10 2.85 8.16 -20.77
CA ASN A 10 2.42 7.60 -19.47
C ASN A 10 1.76 6.22 -19.53
N VAL A 11 2.45 5.20 -18.99
CA VAL A 11 1.91 3.87 -18.68
C VAL A 11 1.74 3.79 -17.17
N GLN A 12 0.50 3.94 -16.68
CA GLN A 12 0.20 3.84 -15.25
C GLN A 12 -0.63 2.58 -14.98
N PRO A 13 -0.20 1.69 -14.08
CA PRO A 13 -1.08 0.66 -13.56
C PRO A 13 -2.25 1.32 -12.83
N THR A 14 -3.48 1.01 -13.21
CA THR A 14 -4.67 1.49 -12.49
C THR A 14 -5.29 0.33 -11.73
N GLY A 15 -5.25 0.37 -10.41
CA GLY A 15 -5.93 -0.61 -9.58
C GLY A 15 -5.60 -0.46 -8.10
N SER A 16 -6.61 -0.21 -7.28
CA SER A 16 -6.55 -0.26 -5.82
C SER A 16 -7.20 -1.57 -5.32
N GLY A 17 -6.62 -2.72 -5.65
CA GLY A 17 -7.20 -4.03 -5.31
C GLY A 17 -6.60 -5.17 -6.14
N ARG A 18 -6.61 -6.42 -5.66
CA ARG A 18 -5.79 -7.53 -6.22
C ARG A 18 -6.60 -8.67 -6.85
N PRO A 19 -6.10 -9.30 -7.94
CA PRO A 19 -4.86 -8.95 -8.68
C PRO A 19 -4.98 -7.59 -9.39
N LEU A 20 -3.89 -7.04 -9.96
CA LEU A 20 -3.96 -5.78 -10.74
C LEU A 20 -4.96 -5.97 -11.90
N THR A 21 -6.22 -5.63 -11.68
CA THR A 21 -7.30 -5.77 -12.66
C THR A 21 -7.35 -4.48 -13.47
N GLY A 22 -6.38 -4.30 -14.36
CA GLY A 22 -6.37 -3.16 -15.26
C GLY A 22 -4.99 -2.58 -15.49
N LEU A 23 -4.66 -2.40 -16.76
CA LEU A 23 -3.58 -1.51 -17.17
C LEU A 23 -4.20 -0.42 -18.06
N VAL A 24 -4.13 0.83 -17.61
CA VAL A 24 -4.54 1.97 -18.43
C VAL A 24 -3.30 2.54 -19.10
N ILE A 25 -3.34 2.55 -20.41
CA ILE A 25 -2.31 3.14 -21.26
C ILE A 25 -2.89 4.43 -21.78
N THR A 26 -2.18 5.54 -21.56
CA THR A 26 -2.57 6.87 -22.06
C THR A 26 -1.49 7.42 -22.96
N TRP A 27 -1.90 8.13 -24.00
CA TRP A 27 -0.99 8.86 -24.88
C TRP A 27 -1.58 10.22 -25.23
N GLU A 28 -0.68 11.14 -25.60
CA GLU A 28 -1.10 12.48 -26.02
C GLU A 28 -1.77 12.45 -27.39
N THR A 29 -2.55 13.50 -27.62
CA THR A 29 -3.51 13.63 -28.71
C THR A 29 -2.89 13.38 -30.09
N VAL A 30 -3.67 12.79 -31.00
CA VAL A 30 -3.38 12.87 -32.44
C VAL A 30 -4.29 13.93 -33.03
N SER A 31 -3.71 15.02 -33.54
CA SER A 31 -4.47 16.00 -34.31
C SER A 31 -4.37 15.65 -35.79
N VAL A 32 -5.52 15.48 -36.45
CA VAL A 32 -5.55 15.30 -37.90
C VAL A 32 -6.25 16.48 -38.54
N GLN A 33 -5.50 17.22 -39.36
CA GLN A 33 -6.08 18.33 -40.12
C GLN A 33 -6.86 17.79 -41.33
N ASN A 34 -8.17 18.00 -41.30
CA ASN A 34 -9.06 17.81 -42.44
C ASN A 34 -8.74 18.84 -43.53
N ASN A 35 -8.70 18.42 -44.79
CA ASN A 35 -8.74 19.33 -45.94
C ASN A 35 -9.96 18.97 -46.79
N ASN A 36 -10.58 19.95 -47.45
CA ASN A 36 -11.92 19.87 -48.07
C ASN A 36 -12.12 18.77 -49.14
N TYR A 37 -11.07 18.03 -49.52
CA TYR A 37 -11.11 16.97 -50.53
C TYR A 37 -10.80 15.57 -49.98
N TYR A 38 -10.32 15.44 -48.74
CA TYR A 38 -9.84 14.17 -48.20
C TYR A 38 -10.20 14.02 -46.72
N TYR A 39 -10.71 12.84 -46.39
CA TYR A 39 -10.94 12.44 -45.00
C TYR A 39 -9.75 11.63 -44.49
N PRO A 40 -9.23 11.92 -43.29
CA PRO A 40 -8.24 11.06 -42.67
C PRO A 40 -8.89 9.77 -42.22
N PHE A 41 -8.30 8.65 -42.62
CA PHE A 41 -8.61 7.36 -42.03
C PHE A 41 -7.47 6.99 -41.09
N ILE A 42 -7.83 6.59 -39.88
CA ILE A 42 -6.92 6.20 -38.82
C ILE A 42 -7.31 4.79 -38.39
N GLU A 43 -6.30 3.95 -38.22
CA GLU A 43 -6.43 2.65 -37.59
C GLU A 43 -5.36 2.49 -36.52
N TRP A 44 -5.80 2.24 -35.31
CA TRP A 44 -4.98 1.92 -34.15
C TRP A 44 -4.87 0.42 -34.02
N GLN A 45 -3.66 -0.09 -33.79
CA GLN A 45 -3.41 -1.47 -33.42
C GLN A 45 -2.56 -1.49 -32.16
N ILE A 46 -3.06 -2.15 -31.10
CA ILE A 46 -2.38 -2.21 -29.80
C ILE A 46 -1.94 -3.65 -29.57
N TYR A 47 -0.69 -3.81 -29.14
CA TYR A 47 -0.06 -5.10 -28.91
C TYR A 47 0.44 -5.20 -27.47
N LEU A 48 0.35 -6.41 -26.91
CA LEU A 48 1.00 -6.79 -25.66
C LEU A 48 1.93 -7.96 -25.95
N ASN A 49 3.22 -7.79 -25.66
CA ASN A 49 4.29 -8.74 -25.99
C ASN A 49 4.24 -9.21 -27.46
N GLY A 50 3.96 -8.28 -28.39
CA GLY A 50 3.84 -8.56 -29.82
C GLY A 50 2.53 -9.23 -30.25
N THR A 51 1.64 -9.59 -29.33
CA THR A 51 0.30 -10.10 -29.66
C THR A 51 -0.69 -8.95 -29.75
N ARG A 52 -1.41 -8.82 -30.87
CA ARG A 52 -2.42 -7.77 -31.05
C ARG A 52 -3.62 -8.01 -30.13
N ILE A 53 -3.92 -7.05 -29.27
CA ILE A 53 -4.98 -7.13 -28.25
C ILE A 53 -6.14 -6.16 -28.50
N HIS A 54 -5.96 -5.14 -29.34
CA HIS A 54 -7.02 -4.19 -29.64
C HIS A 54 -6.82 -3.53 -31.00
N THR A 55 -7.92 -3.17 -31.64
CA THR A 55 -7.96 -2.34 -32.84
C THR A 55 -9.06 -1.29 -32.72
N SER A 56 -8.83 -0.09 -33.23
CA SER A 56 -9.81 0.99 -33.22
C SER A 56 -9.65 1.90 -34.42
N SER A 57 -10.74 2.42 -34.97
CA SER A 57 -10.72 3.46 -36.01
C SER A 57 -11.11 4.83 -35.46
N SER A 58 -11.07 5.01 -34.14
CA SER A 58 -11.39 6.29 -33.51
C SER A 58 -10.39 7.36 -33.96
N GLN A 59 -10.90 8.52 -34.38
CA GLN A 59 -10.05 9.66 -34.74
C GLN A 59 -9.38 10.31 -33.53
N ASP A 60 -9.81 9.96 -32.31
CA ASP A 60 -9.37 10.61 -31.08
C ASP A 60 -9.14 9.59 -29.93
N LEU A 61 -8.61 8.41 -30.26
CA LEU A 61 -8.25 7.45 -29.22
C LEU A 61 -7.08 8.02 -28.41
N ARG A 62 -7.28 8.19 -27.10
CA ARG A 62 -6.26 8.71 -26.15
C ARG A 62 -5.87 7.73 -25.07
N SER A 63 -6.66 6.68 -24.91
CA SER A 63 -6.43 5.68 -23.89
C SER A 63 -6.96 4.33 -24.31
N PHE A 64 -6.36 3.30 -23.72
CA PHE A 64 -6.83 1.94 -23.81
C PHE A 64 -6.68 1.27 -22.44
N THR A 65 -7.72 0.57 -22.02
CA THR A 65 -7.73 -0.20 -20.78
C THR A 65 -7.66 -1.68 -21.11
N TYR A 66 -6.55 -2.31 -20.76
CA TYR A 66 -6.43 -3.76 -20.82
C TYR A 66 -7.11 -4.39 -19.60
N THR A 67 -8.10 -5.26 -19.83
CA THR A 67 -8.88 -5.94 -18.78
C THR A 67 -8.44 -7.38 -18.51
N GLY A 68 -7.45 -7.89 -19.24
CA GLY A 68 -6.89 -9.22 -19.02
C GLY A 68 -6.01 -9.29 -17.78
N THR A 69 -5.64 -10.51 -17.38
CA THR A 69 -4.75 -10.74 -16.25
C THR A 69 -3.29 -10.70 -16.68
N LEU A 70 -2.49 -9.86 -16.02
CA LEU A 70 -1.03 -9.87 -16.17
C LEU A 70 -0.41 -10.75 -15.08
N THR A 71 0.57 -11.56 -15.47
CA THR A 71 1.37 -12.37 -14.53
C THR A 71 2.28 -11.45 -13.74
N ALA A 72 2.42 -11.68 -12.44
CA ALA A 72 3.27 -10.87 -11.58
C ALA A 72 4.77 -11.13 -11.82
N SER A 73 5.64 -10.22 -11.36
CA SER A 73 7.11 -10.30 -11.51
C SER A 73 7.62 -10.44 -12.95
N THR A 74 6.78 -10.08 -13.94
CA THR A 74 7.00 -10.35 -15.38
C THR A 74 7.18 -9.05 -16.15
N ASN A 75 8.12 -9.04 -17.10
CA ASN A 75 8.30 -7.91 -18.02
C ASN A 75 7.28 -8.00 -19.16
N TYR A 76 6.67 -6.86 -19.46
CA TYR A 76 5.75 -6.70 -20.57
C TYR A 76 6.20 -5.56 -21.46
N THR A 77 5.93 -5.72 -22.76
CA THR A 77 6.09 -4.69 -23.77
C THR A 77 4.72 -4.37 -24.34
N ILE A 78 4.37 -3.09 -24.39
CA ILE A 78 3.21 -2.59 -25.13
C ILE A 78 3.71 -1.85 -26.34
N THR A 79 3.08 -2.14 -27.48
CA THR A 79 3.29 -1.41 -28.71
C THR A 79 1.95 -0.84 -29.16
N VAL A 80 1.94 0.45 -29.50
CA VAL A 80 0.80 1.14 -30.09
C VAL A 80 1.22 1.58 -31.48
N ASP A 81 0.61 0.97 -32.48
CA ASP A 81 0.76 1.36 -33.88
C ASP A 81 -0.45 2.17 -34.32
N MET A 82 -0.20 3.30 -34.97
CA MET A 82 -1.20 4.10 -35.65
C MET A 82 -0.89 4.14 -37.13
N TYR A 83 -1.80 3.58 -37.92
CA TYR A 83 -1.80 3.68 -39.37
C TYR A 83 -2.73 4.82 -39.77
N CYS A 84 -2.27 5.71 -40.64
CA CYS A 84 -3.15 6.69 -41.23
C CYS A 84 -2.94 6.83 -42.74
N ASN A 85 -4.04 6.99 -43.46
CA ASN A 85 -4.03 7.33 -44.88
C ASN A 85 -5.13 8.34 -45.21
N LYS A 86 -5.10 8.83 -46.45
CA LYS A 86 -6.15 9.69 -46.98
C LYS A 86 -7.19 8.82 -47.67
N ARG A 87 -8.47 9.13 -47.47
CA ARG A 87 -9.55 8.64 -48.33
C ARG A 87 -10.11 9.78 -49.15
N ASP A 88 -10.43 9.50 -50.40
CA ASP A 88 -11.15 10.45 -51.25
C ASP A 88 -12.62 10.60 -50.83
N ILE A 89 -13.37 11.43 -51.55
CA ILE A 89 -14.80 11.68 -51.29
C ILE A 89 -15.69 10.44 -51.53
N TYR A 90 -15.16 9.40 -52.17
CA TYR A 90 -15.85 8.14 -52.44
C TYR A 90 -15.45 7.04 -51.44
N GLY A 91 -14.54 7.33 -50.51
CA GLY A 91 -14.08 6.40 -49.49
C GLY A 91 -12.93 5.48 -49.93
N GLU A 92 -12.37 5.69 -51.13
CA GLU A 92 -11.24 4.91 -51.61
C GLU A 92 -9.95 5.33 -50.90
N ALA A 93 -9.20 4.33 -50.45
CA ALA A 93 -7.95 4.51 -49.73
C ALA A 93 -6.82 4.86 -50.70
N TYR A 94 -6.11 5.96 -50.43
CA TYR A 94 -4.82 6.19 -51.09
C TYR A 94 -3.80 5.14 -50.62
N PRO A 95 -2.94 4.65 -51.53
CA PRO A 95 -2.03 3.53 -51.25
C PRO A 95 -0.87 3.87 -50.31
N TYR A 96 -0.69 5.15 -49.95
CA TYR A 96 0.35 5.59 -49.05
C TYR A 96 -0.19 5.71 -47.62
N TYR A 97 0.28 4.80 -46.75
CA TYR A 97 0.04 4.84 -45.32
C TYR A 97 1.23 5.48 -44.61
N GLN A 98 0.97 6.39 -43.67
CA GLN A 98 1.95 6.74 -42.64
C GLN A 98 1.72 5.85 -41.43
N THR A 99 2.81 5.39 -40.82
CA THR A 99 2.76 4.59 -39.60
C THR A 99 3.51 5.31 -38.50
N PHE A 100 2.90 5.35 -37.32
CA PHE A 100 3.53 5.87 -36.11
C PHE A 100 3.49 4.75 -35.08
N THR A 101 4.65 4.41 -34.55
CA THR A 101 4.81 3.34 -33.58
C THR A 101 5.34 3.91 -32.30
N ALA A 102 4.78 3.42 -31.20
CA ALA A 102 5.32 3.71 -29.90
C ALA A 102 5.37 2.48 -29.03
N THR A 103 6.44 2.39 -28.24
CA THR A 103 6.69 1.22 -27.41
C THR A 103 6.99 1.62 -25.98
N ALA A 104 6.37 0.95 -25.03
CA ALA A 104 6.67 1.08 -23.61
C ALA A 104 6.94 -0.30 -23.01
N THR A 105 7.89 -0.38 -22.09
CA THR A 105 8.15 -1.59 -21.31
C THR A 105 7.85 -1.32 -19.85
N PHE A 106 7.28 -2.31 -19.18
CA PHE A 106 6.97 -2.23 -17.76
C PHE A 106 7.10 -3.61 -17.12
N ARG A 107 7.32 -3.64 -15.81
CA ARG A 107 7.40 -4.88 -15.04
C ARG A 107 6.30 -4.91 -14.02
N THR A 108 5.51 -5.98 -14.01
CA THR A 108 4.56 -6.22 -12.92
C THR A 108 5.31 -6.63 -11.66
N ILE A 109 4.81 -6.24 -10.49
CA ILE A 109 5.36 -6.67 -9.20
C ILE A 109 4.37 -7.59 -8.48
N GLU A 110 4.90 -8.52 -7.70
CA GLU A 110 4.13 -9.28 -6.72
C GLU A 110 4.01 -8.45 -5.44
N TYR A 111 2.79 -8.15 -5.01
CA TYR A 111 2.58 -7.35 -3.81
C TYR A 111 2.46 -8.22 -2.55
N PRO A 112 2.83 -7.72 -1.35
CA PRO A 112 2.71 -8.44 -0.07
C PRO A 112 1.27 -8.89 0.23
N GLN A 113 0.94 -10.17 0.41
CA GLN A 113 -0.45 -10.64 0.59
C GLN A 113 -1.04 -10.29 1.96
N SER A 114 -2.36 -10.52 2.12
CA SER A 114 -3.03 -10.31 3.40
C SER A 114 -2.41 -11.13 4.52
N PHE A 115 -2.32 -10.52 5.69
CA PHE A 115 -1.85 -11.15 6.91
C PHE A 115 -2.60 -10.56 8.11
N SER A 116 -2.49 -11.19 9.27
CA SER A 116 -3.20 -10.77 10.48
C SER A 116 -2.24 -10.47 11.62
N LEU A 117 -2.57 -9.47 12.42
CA LEU A 117 -1.90 -9.19 13.68
C LEU A 117 -2.23 -10.32 14.69
N THR A 118 -1.28 -10.73 15.52
CA THR A 118 -1.46 -11.83 16.47
C THR A 118 -1.47 -11.33 17.92
N ALA A 119 -0.42 -10.63 18.36
CA ALA A 119 -0.34 -10.09 19.72
C ALA A 119 0.19 -8.64 19.71
N PRO A 120 -0.28 -7.76 20.62
CA PRO A 120 -1.40 -7.97 21.54
C PRO A 120 -2.73 -8.28 20.84
N ALA A 121 -3.61 -9.02 21.52
CA ALA A 121 -4.97 -9.27 21.04
C ALA A 121 -5.74 -7.94 20.96
N SER A 122 -6.74 -7.86 20.07
CA SER A 122 -7.56 -6.65 19.95
C SER A 122 -8.28 -6.36 21.26
N GLY A 123 -8.10 -5.15 21.79
CA GLY A 123 -8.67 -4.74 23.08
C GLY A 123 -7.98 -5.33 24.30
N ALA A 124 -6.80 -5.95 24.16
CA ALA A 124 -6.06 -6.50 25.30
C ALA A 124 -5.76 -5.41 26.35
N THR A 125 -5.94 -5.74 27.63
CA THR A 125 -5.60 -4.88 28.77
C THR A 125 -4.45 -5.50 29.57
N GLY A 126 -3.82 -4.72 30.45
CA GLY A 126 -2.73 -5.24 31.28
C GLY A 126 -1.45 -5.51 30.47
N VAL A 127 -1.31 -4.91 29.29
CA VAL A 127 -0.15 -5.12 28.42
C VAL A 127 1.08 -4.45 29.02
N ALA A 128 2.23 -5.13 28.94
CA ALA A 128 3.50 -4.58 29.40
C ALA A 128 3.84 -3.26 28.69
N ARG A 129 4.61 -2.39 29.38
CA ARG A 129 5.02 -1.09 28.83
C ARG A 129 5.93 -1.18 27.60
N LYS A 130 6.62 -2.32 27.43
CA LYS A 130 7.42 -2.66 26.24
C LYS A 130 6.85 -3.92 25.60
N PRO A 131 5.66 -3.84 24.98
CA PRO A 131 5.03 -5.03 24.44
C PRO A 131 5.83 -5.59 23.27
N THR A 132 5.73 -6.90 23.10
CA THR A 132 6.12 -7.56 21.86
C THR A 132 4.90 -7.58 20.93
N LEU A 133 4.99 -6.85 19.84
CA LEU A 133 4.04 -6.85 18.74
C LEU A 133 4.38 -8.02 17.80
N SER A 134 3.41 -8.84 17.41
CA SER A 134 3.60 -9.98 16.51
C SER A 134 2.48 -10.08 15.48
N TRP A 135 2.79 -10.62 14.30
CA TRP A 135 1.85 -10.77 13.20
C TRP A 135 2.20 -11.98 12.32
N GLY A 136 1.25 -12.44 11.53
CA GLY A 136 1.47 -13.50 10.54
C GLY A 136 2.35 -13.05 9.37
N ALA A 137 2.97 -14.01 8.69
CA ALA A 137 3.76 -13.73 7.49
C ALA A 137 2.87 -13.27 6.34
N SER A 138 3.29 -12.19 5.67
CA SER A 138 2.74 -11.75 4.40
C SER A 138 3.56 -12.36 3.28
N SER A 139 2.95 -13.22 2.47
CA SER A 139 3.61 -13.75 1.27
C SER A 139 4.12 -12.60 0.43
N TYR A 140 5.31 -12.72 -0.15
CA TYR A 140 5.96 -11.69 -0.98
C TYR A 140 6.50 -10.46 -0.25
N ALA A 141 6.31 -10.33 1.07
CA ALA A 141 6.92 -9.25 1.83
C ALA A 141 8.44 -9.44 1.94
N GLN A 142 9.19 -8.34 1.80
CA GLN A 142 10.62 -8.26 2.13
C GLN A 142 10.86 -7.66 3.51
N GLY A 143 9.84 -6.99 4.07
CA GLY A 143 9.87 -6.45 5.41
C GLY A 143 8.55 -5.82 5.80
N TYR A 144 8.54 -5.28 7.01
CA TYR A 144 7.37 -4.74 7.68
C TYR A 144 7.69 -3.41 8.34
N ARG A 145 6.78 -2.46 8.21
CA ARG A 145 6.76 -1.21 8.98
C ARG A 145 5.73 -1.33 10.09
N VAL A 146 6.17 -1.09 11.31
CA VAL A 146 5.33 -1.19 12.51
C VAL A 146 4.96 0.21 12.94
N TYR A 147 3.67 0.45 13.14
CA TYR A 147 3.14 1.76 13.51
C TYR A 147 2.41 1.69 14.85
N ILE A 148 2.57 2.75 15.65
CA ILE A 148 1.84 2.95 16.90
C ILE A 148 1.23 4.34 16.89
N ASN A 149 -0.08 4.46 17.12
CA ASN A 149 -0.84 5.71 17.01
C ASN A 149 -0.56 6.48 15.71
N GLY A 150 -0.36 5.74 14.61
CA GLY A 150 -0.06 6.31 13.29
C GLY A 150 1.40 6.72 13.06
N ALA A 151 2.26 6.74 14.09
CA ALA A 151 3.68 7.02 13.95
C ALA A 151 4.47 5.74 13.64
N LEU A 152 5.46 5.84 12.74
CA LEU A 152 6.36 4.73 12.43
C LEU A 152 7.25 4.46 13.66
N GLU A 153 7.12 3.27 14.23
CA GLU A 153 7.91 2.82 15.37
C GLU A 153 9.18 2.07 14.91
N ALA A 154 9.05 1.19 13.91
CA ALA A 154 10.17 0.39 13.44
C ALA A 154 9.97 -0.13 12.00
N THR A 155 11.09 -0.49 11.37
CA THR A 155 11.11 -1.31 10.14
C THR A 155 11.89 -2.59 10.43
N VAL A 156 11.28 -3.74 10.19
CA VAL A 156 11.86 -5.06 10.52
C VAL A 156 11.66 -6.06 9.39
N ALA A 157 12.53 -7.06 9.28
CA ALA A 157 12.39 -8.16 8.33
C ALA A 157 11.64 -9.37 8.93
N THR A 158 11.46 -9.39 10.25
CA THR A 158 10.82 -10.47 11.01
C THR A 158 9.34 -10.19 11.24
N ASN A 159 8.64 -11.18 11.81
CA ASN A 159 7.21 -11.13 12.12
C ASN A 159 6.89 -10.69 13.55
N SER A 160 7.86 -10.07 14.22
CA SER A 160 7.75 -9.65 15.61
C SER A 160 8.67 -8.46 15.88
N TYR A 161 8.22 -7.57 16.75
CA TYR A 161 8.96 -6.40 17.21
C TYR A 161 8.64 -6.10 18.68
N THR A 162 9.66 -6.04 19.53
CA THR A 162 9.54 -5.59 20.91
C THR A 162 9.91 -4.12 21.01
N LEU A 163 9.04 -3.30 21.61
CA LEU A 163 9.31 -1.89 21.79
C LEU A 163 10.57 -1.67 22.64
N THR A 164 11.38 -0.70 22.24
CA THR A 164 12.58 -0.29 22.98
C THR A 164 12.27 0.78 24.03
N ARG A 165 11.27 1.62 23.78
CA ARG A 165 10.78 2.65 24.69
C ARG A 165 9.61 2.16 25.54
N ASN A 166 9.44 2.77 26.70
CA ASN A 166 8.26 2.54 27.53
C ASN A 166 7.05 3.30 26.97
N LEU A 167 5.90 2.65 26.99
CA LEU A 167 4.59 3.27 26.85
C LEU A 167 4.09 3.81 28.20
N ASP A 168 3.11 4.70 28.17
CA ASP A 168 2.51 5.30 29.34
C ASP A 168 1.55 4.32 30.02
N TRP A 169 1.50 4.35 31.35
CA TRP A 169 0.60 3.50 32.13
C TRP A 169 -0.86 3.81 31.83
N SER A 170 -1.74 2.81 31.98
CA SER A 170 -3.19 2.96 31.83
C SER A 170 -3.65 3.61 30.51
N THR A 171 -2.78 3.62 29.50
CA THR A 171 -3.00 4.34 28.24
C THR A 171 -3.33 3.36 27.13
N ALA A 172 -4.34 3.70 26.33
CA ALA A 172 -4.71 2.94 25.15
C ALA A 172 -3.85 3.36 23.95
N TYR A 173 -3.32 2.37 23.24
CA TYR A 173 -2.57 2.55 22.00
C TYR A 173 -3.23 1.77 20.86
N THR A 174 -3.17 2.36 19.68
CA THR A 174 -3.49 1.69 18.42
C THR A 174 -2.20 1.27 17.74
N TRP A 175 -2.21 0.15 17.03
CA TRP A 175 -1.06 -0.31 16.28
C TRP A 175 -1.49 -1.05 15.02
N TYR A 176 -0.64 -0.99 14.00
CA TYR A 176 -0.81 -1.74 12.76
C TYR A 176 0.54 -2.00 12.12
N VAL A 177 0.54 -2.90 11.13
CA VAL A 177 1.74 -3.29 10.40
C VAL A 177 1.48 -3.17 8.91
N GLN A 178 2.41 -2.55 8.20
CA GLN A 178 2.42 -2.48 6.74
C GLN A 178 3.56 -3.36 6.21
N ALA A 179 3.20 -4.42 5.49
CA ALA A 179 4.17 -5.21 4.73
C ALA A 179 4.55 -4.47 3.44
N TYR A 180 5.81 -4.56 3.03
CA TYR A 180 6.30 -3.96 1.79
C TYR A 180 7.16 -4.93 0.98
N ARG A 181 7.20 -4.72 -0.34
CA ARG A 181 8.14 -5.34 -1.28
C ARG A 181 8.63 -4.28 -2.26
N ASN A 182 9.95 -4.17 -2.46
CA ASN A 182 10.64 -3.25 -3.38
C ASN A 182 10.22 -1.76 -3.24
N ASP A 183 11.11 -0.93 -2.69
CA ASP A 183 11.13 0.54 -2.82
C ASP A 183 9.76 1.25 -2.73
N ASN A 184 8.85 0.70 -1.92
CA ASN A 184 7.50 1.18 -1.62
C ASN A 184 6.45 1.05 -2.73
N SER A 185 6.79 0.50 -3.89
CA SER A 185 5.86 0.33 -5.01
C SER A 185 4.72 -0.67 -4.73
N GLY A 186 4.95 -1.61 -3.79
CA GLY A 186 3.93 -2.53 -3.33
C GLY A 186 3.84 -2.69 -1.81
N THR A 187 2.66 -2.37 -1.25
CA THR A 187 2.38 -2.53 0.17
C THR A 187 1.07 -3.27 0.44
N TYR A 188 0.94 -3.79 1.66
CA TYR A 188 -0.32 -4.21 2.26
C TYR A 188 -0.33 -3.81 3.73
N THR A 189 -1.40 -3.15 4.16
CA THR A 189 -1.58 -2.72 5.55
C THR A 189 -2.59 -3.64 6.23
N ALA A 190 -2.17 -4.30 7.31
CA ALA A 190 -3.07 -5.09 8.13
C ALA A 190 -4.06 -4.19 8.89
N ALA A 191 -5.26 -4.72 9.18
CA ALA A 191 -6.24 -4.02 10.00
C ALA A 191 -5.66 -3.67 11.38
N ALA A 192 -5.81 -2.42 11.79
CA ALA A 192 -5.30 -1.93 13.06
C ALA A 192 -5.96 -2.63 14.26
N ARG A 193 -5.21 -2.74 15.35
CA ARG A 193 -5.68 -3.22 16.66
C ARG A 193 -5.39 -2.19 17.74
N SER A 194 -6.07 -2.34 18.87
CA SER A 194 -5.80 -1.55 20.07
C SER A 194 -5.43 -2.44 21.26
N PHE A 195 -4.70 -1.87 22.22
CA PHE A 195 -4.46 -2.46 23.54
C PHE A 195 -4.28 -1.35 24.59
N THR A 196 -4.45 -1.70 25.85
CA THR A 196 -4.25 -0.80 27.01
C THR A 196 -3.10 -1.31 27.86
N VAL A 197 -2.13 -0.43 28.10
CA VAL A 197 -0.99 -0.71 28.97
C VAL A 197 -1.49 -0.92 30.41
N MET A 198 -0.81 -1.81 31.13
CA MET A 198 -1.09 -2.07 32.55
C MET A 198 -1.14 -0.79 33.39
N ALA A 199 -1.85 -0.85 34.52
CA ALA A 199 -1.90 0.26 35.46
C ALA A 199 -0.54 0.45 36.15
N GLU A 200 -0.28 1.69 36.55
CA GLU A 200 0.88 2.00 37.38
C GLU A 200 0.78 1.24 38.72
N PRO A 201 1.87 0.59 39.18
CA PRO A 201 1.88 -0.05 40.49
C PRO A 201 1.55 0.97 41.57
N LYS A 202 0.59 0.65 42.43
CA LYS A 202 0.31 1.49 43.60
C LYS A 202 1.53 1.48 44.52
N PRO A 203 1.94 2.64 45.07
CA PRO A 203 2.90 2.67 46.14
C PRO A 203 2.44 1.74 47.29
N PRO A 204 3.38 1.12 48.03
CA PRO A 204 3.03 0.41 49.25
C PRO A 204 2.23 1.32 50.20
N THR A 205 1.26 0.74 50.90
CA THR A 205 0.57 1.44 51.98
C THR A 205 1.57 1.75 53.09
N LYS A 206 1.44 2.95 53.68
CA LYS A 206 2.28 3.32 54.83
C LYS A 206 1.96 2.36 55.99
N PRO A 207 2.97 1.73 56.62
CA PRO A 207 2.74 0.90 57.80
C PRO A 207 2.05 1.69 58.90
N VAL A 208 1.03 1.09 59.51
CA VAL A 208 0.34 1.69 60.67
C VAL A 208 0.85 1.00 61.92
N ILE A 209 1.39 1.79 62.87
CA ILE A 209 1.74 1.29 64.21
C ILE A 209 0.44 0.93 64.93
N VAL A 210 0.33 -0.33 65.35
CA VAL A 210 -0.82 -0.88 66.08
C VAL A 210 -0.56 -0.86 67.58
N ALA A 211 0.69 -1.04 68.00
CA ALA A 211 1.07 -1.01 69.41
C ALA A 211 2.50 -0.50 69.65
N PRO A 212 2.72 0.32 70.69
CA PRO A 212 1.68 0.94 71.52
C PRO A 212 0.90 2.01 70.75
N ALA A 213 -0.37 2.21 71.10
CA ALA A 213 -1.22 3.22 70.47
C ALA A 213 -0.71 4.63 70.78
N ASN A 214 -1.04 5.61 69.94
CA ASN A 214 -0.70 7.01 70.22
C ASN A 214 -1.31 7.44 71.58
N ASP A 215 -0.55 8.22 72.34
CA ASP A 215 -0.95 8.73 73.66
C ASP A 215 -1.20 7.65 74.74
N SER A 216 -0.67 6.43 74.55
CA SER A 216 -0.70 5.40 75.59
C SER A 216 0.09 5.87 76.83
N VAL A 217 -0.55 5.89 77.99
CA VAL A 217 0.09 6.13 79.29
C VAL A 217 0.21 4.82 80.08
N ASP A 218 1.18 4.74 80.99
CA ASP A 218 1.38 3.63 81.95
C ASP A 218 1.53 2.22 81.34
N ILE A 219 2.19 2.10 80.18
CA ILE A 219 2.47 0.81 79.52
C ILE A 219 3.76 0.12 80.05
N PRO A 220 3.84 -1.24 80.07
CA PRO A 220 5.03 -1.98 80.55
C PRO A 220 6.34 -1.56 79.88
N ARG A 221 7.48 -1.63 80.59
CA ARG A 221 8.80 -1.28 80.01
C ARG A 221 9.24 -2.20 78.85
N SER A 222 8.75 -3.44 78.81
CA SER A 222 8.93 -4.35 77.68
C SER A 222 7.74 -4.21 76.74
N GLN A 223 7.92 -3.50 75.63
CA GLN A 223 6.89 -3.35 74.61
C GLN A 223 7.21 -4.22 73.39
N GLN A 224 6.21 -4.93 72.89
CA GLN A 224 6.26 -5.55 71.58
C GLN A 224 5.68 -4.56 70.56
N LEU A 225 6.53 -4.08 69.65
CA LEU A 225 6.06 -3.25 68.56
C LEU A 225 5.26 -4.10 67.58
N GLN A 226 4.06 -3.63 67.27
CA GLN A 226 3.20 -4.24 66.27
C GLN A 226 2.86 -3.21 65.20
N TRP A 227 2.94 -3.62 63.95
CA TRP A 227 2.52 -2.84 62.79
C TRP A 227 1.67 -3.71 61.87
N LYS A 228 0.85 -3.06 61.05
CA LYS A 228 0.11 -3.70 59.94
C LYS A 228 0.42 -2.98 58.63
N ASP A 229 0.44 -3.75 57.55
CA ASP A 229 0.60 -3.28 56.17
C ASP A 229 -0.71 -2.70 55.61
#